data_AF-C6WMJ2-F1
#
_entry.id   AF-C6WMJ2-F1
#
_cell.length_a   1.000
_cell.length_b   1.000
_cell.length_c   1.000
_cell.angle_alpha   90.00
_cell.angle_beta   90.00
_cell.angle_gamma   90.00
#
_symmetry.space_group_name_H-M   'P 1'
#
loop_
_entity.id
_entity.type
_entity.pdbx_description
1 polymer ?
#
loop_
_entity_poly.entity_id
_entity_poly.type
_entity_poly.pdbx_seq_one_letter_code
_entity_poly.pdbx_strand_id
1 'polypeptide(L)'
;MVPPVQAMRLLKRLRGGMYVEGVGTWFTATVTVEPPGRYRVEYDYDSEPGFIPRLRGSAYALDLEHFPRAEGKIPEWLKRKLALEA
;
A
#
# COMPACT_ATOMS: atom_id res chain seq x y z
N MET A 1 18.00 2.52 7.71
CA MET A 1 18.21 1.10 7.33
C MET A 1 17.35 0.83 6.10
N VAL A 2 17.91 0.29 5.02
CA VAL A 2 17.13 -0.10 3.84
C VAL A 2 16.68 -1.56 4.03
N PRO A 3 15.41 -1.91 3.81
CA PRO A 3 14.96 -3.29 3.91
C PRO A 3 15.72 -4.20 2.93
N PRO A 4 15.95 -5.49 3.27
CA PRO A 4 16.53 -6.43 2.33
C PRO A 4 15.72 -6.54 1.03
N VAL A 5 16.39 -6.49 -0.12
CA VAL A 5 15.74 -6.56 -1.45
C VAL A 5 14.85 -7.79 -1.61
N GLN A 6 15.26 -8.92 -1.03
CA GLN A 6 14.47 -10.15 -1.03
C GLN A 6 13.13 -9.98 -0.31
N ALA A 7 13.12 -9.29 0.84
CA ALA A 7 11.91 -8.99 1.59
C ALA A 7 10.99 -8.07 0.79
N MET A 8 11.55 -7.03 0.14
CA MET A 8 10.77 -6.14 -0.74
C MET A 8 10.09 -6.90 -1.89
N ARG A 9 10.82 -7.81 -2.55
CA ARG A 9 10.26 -8.64 -3.64
C ARG A 9 9.14 -9.56 -3.15
N LEU A 10 9.32 -10.19 -1.99
CA LEU A 10 8.32 -11.06 -1.38
C LEU A 10 7.07 -10.27 -0.98
N LEU A 11 7.22 -9.09 -0.38
CA LEU A 11 6.10 -8.20 -0.03
C LEU A 11 5.36 -7.70 -1.27
N LYS A 12 6.07 -7.37 -2.37
CA LYS A 12 5.42 -7.00 -3.64
C LYS A 12 4.56 -8.14 -4.20
N ARG A 13 5.07 -9.37 -4.18
CA ARG A 13 4.30 -10.56 -4.59
C ARG A 13 3.10 -10.79 -3.68
N LEU A 14 3.28 -10.65 -2.37
CA LEU A 14 2.21 -10.79 -1.39
C LEU A 14 1.13 -9.73 -1.59
N ARG A 15 1.50 -8.47 -1.84
CA ARG A 15 0.57 -7.38 -2.14
C ARG A 15 -0.36 -7.72 -3.30
N GLY A 16 0.20 -8.24 -4.38
CA GLY A 16 -0.58 -8.69 -5.54
C GLY A 16 -1.47 -9.89 -5.23
N GLY A 17 -0.98 -10.86 -4.46
CA GLY A 17 -1.77 -12.03 -4.05
C GLY A 17 -2.88 -11.73 -3.04
N MET A 18 -2.81 -10.60 -2.33
CA MET A 18 -3.82 -10.13 -1.38
C MET A 18 -4.80 -9.10 -1.98
N TYR A 19 -4.69 -8.83 -3.28
CA TYR A 19 -5.66 -8.01 -3.98
C TYR A 19 -7.03 -8.69 -4.02
N VAL A 20 -8.07 -7.91 -3.74
CA VAL A 20 -9.47 -8.33 -3.86
C VAL A 20 -10.20 -7.31 -4.73
N GLU A 21 -10.91 -7.79 -5.75
CA GLU A 21 -11.69 -6.97 -6.67
C GLU A 21 -12.66 -6.04 -5.93
N GLY A 22 -12.70 -4.77 -6.33
CA GLY A 22 -13.51 -3.73 -5.70
C GLY A 22 -13.08 -3.30 -4.28
N VAL A 23 -12.17 -4.02 -3.60
CA VAL A 23 -11.62 -3.63 -2.29
C VAL A 23 -10.22 -3.04 -2.44
N GLY A 24 -9.43 -3.55 -3.39
CA GLY A 24 -8.02 -3.21 -3.58
C GLY A 24 -7.09 -4.11 -2.78
N THR A 25 -5.90 -3.59 -2.50
CA THR A 25 -4.87 -4.22 -1.66
C THR A 25 -4.46 -3.26 -0.53
N TRP A 26 -3.50 -3.59 0.32
CA TRP A 26 -3.02 -2.67 1.35
C TRP A 26 -2.13 -1.56 0.76
N PHE A 27 -2.11 -0.40 1.44
CA PHE A 27 -1.20 0.71 1.14
C PHE A 27 0.11 0.59 1.92
N THR A 28 0.04 0.14 3.17
CA THR A 28 1.21 -0.05 4.04
C THR A 28 1.19 -1.45 4.64
N ALA A 29 2.37 -2.09 4.69
CA ALA A 29 2.57 -3.32 5.45
C ALA A 29 3.76 -3.13 6.40
N THR A 30 3.54 -3.40 7.68
CA THR A 30 4.58 -3.36 8.72
C THR A 30 4.90 -4.79 9.14
N VAL A 31 6.18 -5.17 8.98
CA VAL A 31 6.68 -6.49 9.39
C VAL A 31 7.66 -6.30 10.54
N THR A 32 7.31 -6.84 11.71
CA THR A 32 8.16 -6.83 12.91
C THR A 32 8.67 -8.24 13.15
N VAL A 33 10.00 -8.40 13.30
CA VAL A 33 10.66 -9.69 13.57
C VAL A 33 11.42 -9.59 14.88
N GLU A 34 11.12 -10.48 15.82
CA GLU A 34 11.68 -10.54 17.17
C GLU A 34 12.38 -11.90 17.40
N PRO A 35 13.59 -11.92 17.98
CA PRO A 35 14.22 -13.19 18.40
C PRO A 35 13.37 -13.93 19.46
N PRO A 36 13.37 -15.29 19.48
CA PRO A 36 14.06 -16.22 18.58
C PRO A 36 13.17 -16.67 17.41
N GLY A 37 12.52 -15.75 16.69
CA GLY A 37 11.78 -16.06 15.45
C GLY A 37 10.28 -15.75 15.51
N ARG A 38 9.82 -14.96 16.50
CA ARG A 38 8.47 -14.42 16.49
C ARG A 38 8.39 -13.33 15.42
N TYR A 39 7.28 -13.27 14.70
CA TYR A 39 7.02 -12.16 13.79
C TYR A 39 5.56 -11.72 13.87
N ARG A 40 5.32 -10.47 13.48
CA ARG A 40 4.00 -9.90 13.28
C ARG A 40 3.97 -9.15 11.97
N VAL A 41 2.84 -9.25 11.26
CA VAL A 41 2.57 -8.44 10.08
C VAL A 41 1.26 -7.70 10.28
N GLU A 42 1.28 -6.40 10.01
CA GLU A 42 0.10 -5.52 10.05
C GLU A 42 -0.08 -4.91 8.66
N TYR A 43 -1.32 -4.85 8.18
CA TYR A 43 -1.67 -4.31 6.87
C TYR A 43 -2.64 -3.16 7.04
N ASP A 44 -2.32 -2.00 6.47
CA ASP A 44 -3.16 -0.81 6.48
C ASP A 44 -3.72 -0.58 5.08
N TYR A 45 -5.05 -0.55 5.00
CA TYR A 45 -5.82 -0.37 3.77
C TYR A 45 -6.40 1.04 3.64
N ASP A 46 -6.29 1.88 4.68
CA ASP A 46 -7.14 3.06 4.85
C ASP A 46 -6.33 4.34 5.09
N SER A 47 -5.14 4.27 5.69
CA SER A 47 -4.32 5.45 6.00
C SER A 47 -3.41 5.88 4.84
N GLU A 48 -3.13 7.18 4.74
CA GLU A 48 -2.15 7.73 3.77
C GLU A 48 -0.75 7.21 4.12
N PRO A 49 -0.04 6.55 3.18
CA PRO A 49 1.31 6.06 3.42
C PRO A 49 2.29 7.22 3.59
N GLY A 50 3.17 7.12 4.59
CA GLY A 50 4.14 8.15 4.96
C GLY A 50 5.36 8.25 4.04
N PHE A 51 5.17 8.31 2.71
CA PHE A 51 6.28 8.44 1.76
C PHE A 51 7.03 9.76 1.92
N ILE A 52 8.37 9.67 1.89
CA ILE A 52 9.28 10.82 1.91
C ILE A 52 10.30 10.65 0.77
N PRO A 53 10.32 11.55 -0.24
CA PRO A 53 9.40 12.68 -0.42
C PRO A 53 7.96 12.21 -0.71
N ARG A 54 6.98 13.10 -0.51
CA ARG A 54 5.58 12.80 -0.80
C ARG A 54 5.41 12.44 -2.27
N LEU A 55 4.67 11.35 -2.53
CA LEU A 55 4.32 10.96 -3.89
C LEU A 55 3.30 11.93 -4.50
N ARG A 56 3.36 12.03 -5.83
CA ARG A 56 2.36 12.70 -6.66
C ARG A 56 1.10 11.85 -6.79
N GLY A 57 -0.04 12.51 -7.00
CA GLY A 57 -1.34 11.92 -7.31
C GLY A 57 -1.28 10.89 -8.43
N SER A 58 -0.49 11.14 -9.49
CA SER A 58 -0.29 10.20 -10.60
C SER A 58 0.26 8.83 -10.19
N ALA A 59 1.11 8.76 -9.15
CA ALA A 59 1.60 7.49 -8.63
C ALA A 59 0.48 6.68 -7.97
N TYR A 60 -0.45 7.35 -7.29
CA TYR A 60 -1.62 6.72 -6.70
C TYR A 60 -2.70 6.37 -7.74
N ALA A 61 -2.83 7.16 -8.80
CA ALA A 61 -3.69 6.82 -9.94
C ALA A 61 -3.22 5.52 -10.60
N LEU A 62 -1.91 5.40 -10.86
CA LEU A 62 -1.32 4.16 -11.37
C LEU A 62 -1.55 2.98 -10.41
N ASP A 63 -1.46 3.19 -9.10
CA ASP A 63 -1.76 2.13 -8.12
C ASP A 63 -3.22 1.66 -8.19
N LEU A 64 -4.17 2.58 -8.39
CA LEU A 64 -5.59 2.25 -8.58
C LEU A 64 -5.87 1.55 -9.91
N GLU A 65 -5.12 1.84 -10.97
CA GLU A 65 -5.21 1.08 -12.23
C GLU A 65 -4.80 -0.38 -12.03
N HIS A 66 -3.77 -0.64 -11.20
CA HIS A 66 -3.30 -1.99 -10.92
C HIS A 66 -4.14 -2.71 -9.86
N PHE A 67 -4.70 -1.98 -8.90
CA PHE A 67 -5.52 -2.49 -7.82
C PHE A 67 -6.83 -1.70 -7.70
N PRO A 68 -7.77 -1.91 -8.65
CA PRO A 68 -9.05 -1.23 -8.66
C PRO A 68 -9.80 -1.34 -7.32
N ARG A 69 -10.42 -0.22 -6.92
CA ARG A 69 -11.27 -0.12 -5.74
C ARG A 69 -12.62 0.44 -6.15
N ALA A 70 -13.68 -0.08 -5.54
CA ALA A 70 -14.99 0.53 -5.62
C ALA A 70 -14.97 1.90 -4.95
N GLU A 71 -15.86 2.80 -5.37
CA GLU A 71 -15.90 4.19 -4.90
C GLU A 71 -15.95 4.31 -3.36
N GLY A 72 -16.73 3.46 -2.70
CA GLY A 72 -16.84 3.40 -1.24
C GLY A 72 -15.63 2.79 -0.52
N LYS A 73 -14.64 2.28 -1.26
CA LYS A 73 -13.38 1.70 -0.75
C LYS A 73 -12.17 2.57 -1.05
N ILE A 74 -12.37 3.74 -1.66
CA ILE A 74 -11.33 4.74 -1.86
C ILE A 74 -11.35 5.70 -0.66
N PRO A 75 -10.29 5.74 0.17
CA PRO A 75 -10.24 6.66 1.30
C PRO A 75 -10.25 8.14 0.87
N GLU A 76 -10.74 9.02 1.75
CA GLU A 76 -10.87 10.45 1.45
C GLU A 76 -9.53 11.14 1.15
N TRP A 77 -8.44 10.73 1.79
CA TRP A 77 -7.11 11.28 1.48
C TRP A 77 -6.69 10.97 0.03
N LEU A 78 -7.04 9.80 -0.48
CA LEU A 78 -6.68 9.37 -1.82
C LEU A 78 -7.49 10.15 -2.85
N LYS A 79 -8.81 10.32 -2.63
CA LYS A 79 -9.64 11.20 -3.47
C LYS A 79 -9.07 12.61 -3.57
N ARG A 80 -8.66 13.21 -2.45
CA ARG A 80 -8.02 14.53 -2.43
C ARG A 80 -6.73 14.57 -3.22
N LYS A 81 -5.87 13.54 -3.13
CA LYS A 81 -4.62 13.47 -3.89
C LYS A 81 -4.84 13.39 -5.40
N LEU A 82 -5.86 12.64 -5.83
CA LEU A 82 -6.19 12.51 -7.25
C LEU A 82 -6.79 13.81 -7.80
N ALA A 83 -7.63 14.50 -7.02
CA ALA A 83 -8.25 15.76 -7.43
C ALA A 83 -7.26 16.93 -7.52
N LEU A 84 -6.17 16.92 -6.74
CA LEU A 84 -5.13 17.96 -6.79
C LEU A 84 -4.27 17.93 -8.05
N GLU A 85 -4.33 16.84 -8.83
CA GLU A 85 -3.55 16.65 -10.06
C GLU A 85 -4.43 16.42 -11.30
N ALA A 86 -5.75 16.56 -11.17
CA ALA A 86 -6.70 16.58 -12.28
C ALA A 86 -6.80 17.98 -12.89
#